data_AF-A0A1F5AI16-F1
#
_entry.id   AF-A0A1F5AI16-F1
#
_cell.length_a   1.000
_cell.length_b   1.000
_cell.length_c   1.000
_cell.angle_alpha   90.00
_cell.angle_beta   90.00
_cell.angle_gamma   90.00
#
_symmetry.space_group_name_H-M   'P 1'
#
loop_
_entity.id
_entity.type
_entity.pdbx_description
1 polymer ?
#
loop_
_entity_poly.entity_id
_entity_poly.type
_entity_poly.pdbx_seq_one_letter_code
_entity_poly.pdbx_strand_id
1 'polypeptide(L)'
;MKLGRLDSAKSRLAEIKSLLPKPQIGKDFNYNYLRGEILLAEGKPREAISVLGNAPPKILISLSYGPMLAAYNFPFLKDVLARAYEKNVEIDKAIAEYERLTAFYPKNGAPFLIHPKYHYRLAKLYEQKGLKAKAAERYQRFLDLWKDADPGQREIDDAKKRLASLQ
;
A
#
# COMPACT_ATOMS: atom_id res chain seq x y z
N MET A 1 -7.96 1.41 11.58
CA MET A 1 -9.32 0.92 11.85
C MET A 1 -9.75 1.39 13.24
N LYS A 2 -11.00 1.84 13.44
CA LYS A 2 -11.60 1.98 14.78
C LYS A 2 -12.03 0.58 15.27
N LEU A 3 -12.01 0.31 16.58
CA LEU A 3 -12.18 -1.04 17.18
C LEU A 3 -13.38 -1.84 16.62
N GLY A 4 -14.57 -1.22 16.48
CA GLY A 4 -15.76 -1.90 15.92
C GLY A 4 -15.66 -2.33 14.45
N ARG A 5 -14.65 -1.88 13.70
CA ARG A 5 -14.41 -2.32 12.31
C ARG A 5 -13.52 -3.57 12.23
N LEU A 6 -12.81 -3.92 13.29
CA LEU A 6 -11.86 -5.04 13.28
C LEU A 6 -12.58 -6.39 13.35
N ASP A 7 -13.57 -6.53 14.23
CA ASP A 7 -14.34 -7.78 14.36
C ASP A 7 -15.15 -8.07 13.09
N SER A 8 -15.74 -7.02 12.49
CA SER A 8 -16.39 -7.12 11.18
C SER A 8 -15.40 -7.57 10.10
N ALA A 9 -14.18 -7.01 10.07
CA ALA A 9 -13.16 -7.43 9.11
C ALA A 9 -12.76 -8.92 9.28
N LYS A 10 -12.62 -9.39 10.52
CA LYS A 10 -12.34 -10.80 10.82
C LYS A 10 -13.47 -11.73 10.37
N SER A 11 -14.72 -11.33 10.64
CA SER A 11 -15.90 -12.08 10.18
C SER A 11 -15.95 -12.19 8.66
N ARG A 12 -15.71 -11.08 7.94
CA ARG A 12 -15.63 -11.08 6.46
C ARG A 12 -14.46 -11.91 5.93
N LEU A 13 -13.32 -11.91 6.61
CA LEU A 13 -12.19 -12.76 6.23
C LEU A 13 -12.54 -14.25 6.36
N ALA A 14 -13.27 -14.64 7.42
CA ALA A 14 -13.73 -16.01 7.60
C ALA A 14 -14.75 -16.43 6.53
N GLU A 15 -15.65 -15.53 6.13
CA GLU A 15 -16.58 -15.73 5.02
C GLU A 15 -15.85 -15.90 3.68
N ILE A 16 -14.89 -15.03 3.36
CA ILE A 16 -14.06 -15.20 2.15
C ILE A 16 -13.37 -16.57 2.17
N LYS A 17 -12.83 -16.98 3.33
CA LYS A 17 -12.17 -18.27 3.48
C LYS A 17 -13.10 -19.45 3.19
N SER A 18 -14.38 -19.38 3.58
CA SER A 18 -15.33 -20.47 3.34
C SER A 18 -15.81 -20.54 1.89
N LEU A 19 -15.79 -19.41 1.17
CA LEU A 19 -16.16 -19.32 -0.24
C LEU A 19 -15.03 -19.75 -1.19
N LEU A 20 -13.76 -19.64 -0.76
CA LEU A 20 -12.61 -20.01 -1.56
C LEU A 20 -12.34 -21.53 -1.55
N PRO A 21 -12.04 -22.16 -2.70
CA PRO A 21 -11.54 -23.52 -2.73
C PRO A 21 -10.26 -23.66 -1.88
N LYS A 22 -10.14 -24.74 -1.09
CA LYS A 22 -9.00 -24.94 -0.17
C LYS A 22 -7.61 -24.71 -0.82
N PRO A 23 -7.33 -25.18 -2.05
CA PRO A 23 -6.04 -24.93 -2.71
C PRO A 23 -5.78 -23.46 -3.06
N GLN A 24 -6.82 -22.64 -3.10
CA GLN A 24 -6.77 -21.23 -3.51
C GLN A 24 -6.68 -20.26 -2.34
N ILE A 25 -7.05 -20.64 -1.11
CA ILE A 25 -7.09 -19.75 0.07
C ILE A 25 -5.75 -18.99 0.24
N GLY A 26 -4.63 -19.72 0.27
CA GLY A 26 -3.31 -19.10 0.43
C GLY A 26 -2.82 -18.35 -0.80
N LYS A 27 -3.44 -18.58 -1.96
CA LYS A 27 -3.07 -17.97 -3.25
C LYS A 27 -3.97 -16.80 -3.64
N ASP A 28 -5.03 -16.54 -2.88
CA ASP A 28 -5.94 -15.44 -3.17
C ASP A 28 -5.37 -14.11 -2.68
N PHE A 29 -5.23 -13.16 -3.60
CA PHE A 29 -4.67 -11.84 -3.30
C PHE A 29 -5.52 -11.08 -2.30
N ASN A 30 -6.86 -11.08 -2.46
CA ASN A 30 -7.75 -10.28 -1.63
C ASN A 30 -7.84 -10.82 -0.20
N TYR A 31 -7.85 -12.15 -0.05
CA TYR A 31 -7.79 -12.84 1.22
C TYR A 31 -6.50 -12.49 1.99
N ASN A 32 -5.34 -12.62 1.34
CA ASN A 32 -4.06 -12.29 1.99
C ASN A 32 -3.93 -10.79 2.28
N TYR A 33 -4.45 -9.91 1.40
CA TYR A 33 -4.50 -8.48 1.63
C TYR A 33 -5.31 -8.14 2.90
N LEU A 34 -6.55 -8.64 3.00
CA LEU A 34 -7.41 -8.37 4.16
C LEU A 34 -6.83 -8.95 5.45
N ARG A 35 -6.27 -10.16 5.37
CA ARG A 35 -5.56 -10.78 6.49
C ARG A 35 -4.38 -9.93 6.96
N GLY A 36 -3.57 -9.39 6.04
CA GLY A 36 -2.47 -8.49 6.36
C GLY A 36 -2.92 -7.20 7.03
N GLU A 37 -4.01 -6.58 6.56
CA GLU A 37 -4.59 -5.38 7.18
C GLU A 37 -5.07 -5.64 8.60
N ILE A 38 -5.73 -6.78 8.84
CA ILE A 38 -6.17 -7.21 10.17
C ILE A 38 -4.96 -7.39 11.10
N LEU A 39 -3.92 -8.10 10.65
CA LEU A 39 -2.70 -8.31 11.44
C LEU A 39 -2.01 -6.98 11.80
N LEU A 40 -1.94 -6.02 10.89
CA LEU A 40 -1.40 -4.69 11.21
C LEU A 40 -2.25 -3.88 12.16
N ALA A 41 -3.57 -4.04 12.09
CA ALA A 41 -4.49 -3.42 13.04
C ALA A 41 -4.38 -4.03 14.44
N GLU A 42 -4.07 -5.34 14.52
CA GLU A 42 -3.80 -6.06 15.78
C GLU A 42 -2.40 -5.82 16.35
N GLY A 43 -1.56 -5.01 15.68
CA GLY A 43 -0.19 -4.77 16.16
C GLY A 43 0.76 -5.94 15.93
N LYS A 44 0.48 -6.80 14.93
CA LYS A 44 1.28 -7.97 14.56
C LYS A 44 2.02 -7.78 13.22
N PRO A 45 2.96 -6.82 13.11
CA PRO A 45 3.59 -6.51 11.84
C PRO A 45 4.44 -7.66 11.28
N ARG A 46 5.10 -8.45 12.13
CA ARG A 46 5.89 -9.63 11.70
C ARG A 46 5.03 -10.69 11.02
N GLU A 47 3.87 -10.98 11.59
CA GLU A 47 2.92 -11.92 10.98
C GLU A 47 2.37 -11.37 9.67
N ALA A 48 2.08 -10.06 9.60
CA ALA A 48 1.65 -9.42 8.35
C ALA A 48 2.71 -9.55 7.25
N ILE A 49 4.00 -9.33 7.58
CA ILE A 49 5.12 -9.53 6.65
C ILE A 49 5.18 -10.98 6.17
N SER A 50 5.06 -11.96 7.06
CA SER A 50 5.10 -13.39 6.70
C SER A 50 3.97 -13.77 5.73
N VAL A 51 2.75 -13.27 5.97
CA VAL A 51 1.59 -13.52 5.10
C VAL A 51 1.76 -12.86 3.73
N LEU A 52 2.17 -11.60 3.70
CA LEU A 52 2.18 -10.79 2.49
C LEU A 52 3.42 -11.01 1.62
N GLY A 53 4.58 -11.29 2.23
CA GLY A 53 5.83 -11.54 1.50
C GLY A 53 5.79 -12.82 0.65
N ASN A 54 4.89 -13.74 0.97
CA ASN A 54 4.67 -15.00 0.23
C ASN A 54 3.39 -14.96 -0.63
N ALA A 55 2.64 -13.87 -0.61
CA ALA A 55 1.39 -13.79 -1.35
C ALA A 55 1.70 -13.68 -2.86
N PRO A 56 1.02 -14.46 -3.73
CA PRO A 56 1.23 -14.34 -5.16
C PRO A 56 0.75 -12.97 -5.66
N PRO A 57 1.33 -12.48 -6.77
CA PRO A 57 0.88 -11.24 -7.38
C PRO A 57 -0.57 -11.38 -7.85
N LYS A 58 -1.31 -10.26 -7.85
CA LYS A 58 -2.66 -10.24 -8.43
C LYS A 58 -2.56 -10.43 -9.93
N ILE A 59 -3.21 -11.49 -10.42
CA ILE A 59 -3.24 -11.82 -11.85
C ILE A 59 -4.22 -10.88 -12.54
N LEU A 60 -3.75 -10.21 -13.58
CA LEU A 60 -4.60 -9.44 -14.48
C LEU A 60 -5.20 -10.39 -15.52
N ILE A 61 -6.51 -10.58 -15.47
CA ILE A 61 -7.22 -11.52 -16.36
C ILE A 61 -7.49 -10.89 -17.72
N SER A 62 -7.92 -9.62 -17.76
CA SER A 62 -8.15 -8.88 -19.01
C SER A 62 -8.18 -7.37 -18.79
N LEU A 63 -7.62 -6.62 -19.74
CA LEU A 63 -7.72 -5.15 -19.82
C LEU A 63 -8.95 -4.69 -20.63
N SER A 64 -9.62 -5.61 -21.33
CA SER A 64 -10.64 -5.30 -22.34
C SER A 64 -11.99 -4.88 -21.76
N TYR A 65 -12.15 -4.94 -20.42
CA TYR A 65 -13.43 -4.70 -19.76
C TYR A 65 -13.27 -3.79 -18.54
N GLY A 66 -13.89 -2.60 -18.59
CA GLY A 66 -13.78 -1.56 -17.56
C GLY A 66 -14.05 -2.04 -16.11
N PRO A 67 -15.12 -2.82 -15.85
CA PRO A 67 -15.36 -3.39 -14.52
C PRO A 67 -14.25 -4.31 -14.01
N MET A 68 -13.58 -5.07 -14.90
CA MET A 68 -12.42 -5.89 -14.51
C MET A 68 -11.21 -5.03 -14.16
N LEU A 69 -10.99 -3.92 -14.88
CA LEU A 69 -9.94 -2.95 -14.54
C LEU A 69 -10.15 -2.30 -13.18
N ALA A 70 -11.39 -1.91 -12.86
CA ALA A 70 -11.74 -1.38 -11.55
C ALA A 70 -11.53 -2.42 -10.45
N ALA A 71 -12.03 -3.65 -10.63
CA ALA A 71 -11.84 -4.74 -9.70
C ALA A 71 -10.37 -5.13 -9.52
N TYR A 72 -9.57 -5.06 -10.60
CA TYR A 72 -8.13 -5.31 -10.55
C TYR A 72 -7.40 -4.28 -9.69
N ASN A 73 -7.77 -3.00 -9.82
CA ASN A 73 -7.17 -1.93 -9.05
C ASN A 73 -7.71 -1.79 -7.62
N PHE A 74 -8.78 -2.50 -7.26
CA PHE A 74 -9.27 -2.56 -5.88
C PHE A 74 -8.54 -3.66 -5.07
N PRO A 75 -8.15 -3.41 -3.82
CA PRO A 75 -8.16 -2.13 -3.11
C PRO A 75 -7.14 -1.14 -3.71
N PHE A 76 -7.48 0.15 -3.69
CA PHE A 76 -6.68 1.22 -4.32
C PHE A 76 -5.28 1.33 -3.71
N LEU A 77 -5.18 1.18 -2.38
CA LEU A 77 -3.91 1.08 -1.67
C LEU A 77 -3.50 -0.40 -1.55
N LYS A 78 -2.25 -0.71 -1.85
CA LYS A 78 -1.64 -2.06 -1.88
C LYS A 78 -0.38 -2.12 -1.01
N ASP A 79 -0.20 -1.13 -0.14
CA ASP A 79 1.02 -0.91 0.63
C ASP A 79 1.01 -1.51 2.03
N VAL A 80 0.20 -2.55 2.25
CA VAL A 80 0.13 -3.26 3.54
C VAL A 80 1.51 -3.79 3.91
N LEU A 81 2.25 -4.36 2.95
CA LEU A 81 3.59 -4.90 3.19
C LEU A 81 4.58 -3.78 3.57
N ALA A 82 4.58 -2.66 2.85
CA ALA A 82 5.45 -1.51 3.16
C ALA A 82 5.18 -0.95 4.56
N ARG A 83 3.91 -0.78 4.92
CA ARG A 83 3.50 -0.38 6.28
C ARG A 83 3.87 -1.40 7.34
N ALA A 84 3.85 -2.69 7.01
CA ALA A 84 4.25 -3.74 7.92
C ALA A 84 5.76 -3.68 8.21
N TYR A 85 6.58 -3.46 7.18
CA TYR A 85 8.02 -3.21 7.35
C TYR A 85 8.27 -1.96 8.20
N GLU A 86 7.60 -0.84 7.92
CA GLU A 86 7.72 0.39 8.70
C GLU A 86 7.38 0.15 10.18
N LYS A 87 6.25 -0.51 10.47
CA LYS A 87 5.83 -0.85 11.84
C LYS A 87 6.76 -1.85 12.53
N ASN A 88 7.46 -2.70 11.77
CA ASN A 88 8.47 -3.61 12.31
C ASN A 88 9.87 -2.98 12.38
N VAL A 89 10.00 -1.67 12.13
CA VAL A 89 11.27 -0.91 12.12
C VAL A 89 12.25 -1.37 11.03
N GLU A 90 11.76 -2.09 10.01
CA GLU A 90 12.53 -2.51 8.84
C GLU A 90 12.49 -1.43 7.75
N ILE A 91 12.98 -0.24 8.08
CA ILE A 91 12.81 0.99 7.26
C ILE A 91 13.36 0.84 5.84
N ASP A 92 14.50 0.18 5.65
CA ASP A 92 15.07 -0.02 4.30
C ASP A 92 14.18 -0.91 3.42
N LYS A 93 13.51 -1.91 4.00
CA LYS A 93 12.55 -2.75 3.28
C LYS A 93 11.25 -2.00 2.98
N ALA A 94 10.80 -1.14 3.91
CA ALA A 94 9.66 -0.27 3.66
C ALA A 94 9.92 0.67 2.47
N ILE A 95 11.11 1.29 2.43
CA ILE A 95 11.56 2.11 1.31
C ILE A 95 11.57 1.32 0.01
N ALA A 96 12.24 0.16 -0.01
CA ALA A 96 12.33 -0.68 -1.21
C ALA A 96 10.95 -1.09 -1.74
N GLU A 97 10.00 -1.39 -0.86
CA GLU A 97 8.64 -1.74 -1.27
C GLU A 97 7.86 -0.54 -1.84
N TYR A 98 8.00 0.66 -1.27
CA TYR A 98 7.40 1.86 -1.87
C TYR A 98 8.09 2.28 -3.17
N GLU A 99 9.40 2.08 -3.31
CA GLU A 99 10.11 2.25 -4.59
C GLU A 99 9.55 1.29 -5.65
N ARG A 100 9.30 0.02 -5.29
CA ARG A 100 8.65 -0.95 -6.17
C ARG A 100 7.23 -0.51 -6.55
N LEU A 101 6.43 -0.07 -5.57
CA LEU A 101 5.03 0.37 -5.79
C LEU A 101 4.91 1.65 -6.62
N THR A 102 5.95 2.48 -6.67
CA THR A 102 6.00 3.72 -7.47
C THR A 102 6.75 3.58 -8.78
N ALA A 103 7.33 2.40 -9.06
CA ALA A 103 7.94 2.11 -10.35
C ALA A 103 6.88 1.83 -11.42
N PHE A 104 7.21 2.09 -12.69
CA PHE A 104 6.39 1.69 -13.83
C PHE A 104 6.54 0.19 -14.12
N TYR A 105 5.50 -0.40 -14.74
CA TYR A 105 5.56 -1.77 -15.27
C TYR A 105 6.63 -1.86 -16.37
N PRO A 106 7.45 -2.93 -16.44
CA PRO A 106 7.36 -4.17 -15.67
C PRO A 106 8.07 -4.17 -14.31
N LYS A 107 8.79 -3.10 -13.95
CA LYS A 107 9.63 -3.05 -12.74
C LYS A 107 8.84 -3.19 -11.43
N ASN A 108 7.59 -2.74 -11.40
CA ASN A 108 6.71 -2.92 -10.25
C ASN A 108 6.07 -4.32 -10.15
N GLY A 109 6.27 -5.20 -11.13
CA GLY A 109 5.74 -6.58 -11.17
C GLY A 109 4.26 -6.72 -11.54
N ALA A 110 3.48 -5.62 -11.60
CA ALA A 110 2.09 -5.67 -12.05
C ALA A 110 1.61 -4.29 -12.54
N PRO A 111 0.78 -4.22 -13.60
CA PRO A 111 0.32 -2.95 -14.18
C PRO A 111 -0.80 -2.28 -13.35
N PHE A 112 -0.60 -2.12 -12.04
CA PHE A 112 -1.53 -1.38 -11.19
C PHE A 112 -1.45 0.13 -11.45
N LEU A 113 -2.56 0.81 -11.20
CA LEU A 113 -2.55 2.26 -11.01
C LEU A 113 -1.71 2.61 -9.77
N ILE A 114 -0.77 3.53 -9.95
CA ILE A 114 0.12 4.01 -8.89
C ILE A 114 -0.63 5.11 -8.13
N HIS A 115 -0.91 4.86 -6.85
CA HIS A 115 -1.63 5.83 -6.04
C HIS A 115 -0.67 6.96 -5.59
N PRO A 116 -1.00 8.25 -5.78
CA PRO A 116 -0.10 9.38 -5.44
C PRO A 116 0.41 9.35 -3.99
N LYS A 117 -0.43 8.89 -3.05
CA LYS A 117 -0.09 8.70 -1.63
C LYS A 117 1.18 7.87 -1.38
N TYR A 118 1.58 6.99 -2.29
CA TYR A 118 2.84 6.25 -2.13
C TYR A 118 4.06 7.16 -2.20
N HIS A 119 4.03 8.23 -3.01
CA HIS A 119 5.12 9.22 -3.05
C HIS A 119 5.24 9.96 -1.72
N TYR A 120 4.11 10.35 -1.12
CA TYR A 120 4.10 10.96 0.22
C TYR A 120 4.68 10.02 1.30
N ARG A 121 4.26 8.75 1.32
CA ARG A 121 4.76 7.77 2.30
C ARG A 121 6.25 7.46 2.10
N LEU A 122 6.69 7.33 0.84
CA LEU A 122 8.10 7.16 0.52
C LEU A 122 8.95 8.37 0.93
N ALA A 123 8.45 9.58 0.71
CA ALA A 123 9.13 10.81 1.12
C ALA A 123 9.40 10.86 2.63
N LYS A 124 8.40 10.48 3.45
CA LYS A 124 8.55 10.39 4.92
C LYS A 124 9.62 9.39 5.34
N LEU A 125 9.69 8.24 4.67
CA LEU A 125 10.70 7.23 4.98
C LEU A 125 12.12 7.68 4.59
N TYR A 126 12.25 8.35 3.44
CA TYR A 126 13.52 8.97 3.06
C TYR A 126 13.94 10.06 4.04
N GLU A 127 13.01 10.92 4.47
CA GLU A 127 13.26 11.96 5.46
C GLU A 127 13.71 11.35 6.79
N GLN A 128 13.04 10.29 7.27
CA GLN A 128 13.43 9.55 8.47
C GLN A 128 14.85 8.95 8.36
N LYS A 129 15.27 8.57 7.16
CA LYS A 129 16.63 8.08 6.87
C LYS A 129 17.67 9.19 6.64
N GLY A 130 17.27 10.46 6.74
CA GLY A 130 18.14 11.61 6.47
C GLY A 130 18.42 11.87 4.98
N LEU A 131 17.73 11.18 4.08
CA LEU A 131 17.89 11.30 2.63
C LEU A 131 17.09 12.49 2.09
N LYS A 132 17.45 13.70 2.53
CA LYS A 132 16.69 14.93 2.32
C LYS A 132 16.35 15.21 0.84
N ALA A 133 17.32 15.09 -0.06
CA ALA A 133 17.11 15.34 -1.49
C ALA A 133 16.06 14.39 -2.08
N LYS A 134 16.12 13.09 -1.74
CA LYS A 134 15.13 12.10 -2.18
C LYS A 134 13.76 12.35 -1.56
N ALA A 135 13.72 12.77 -0.30
CA ALA A 135 12.46 13.14 0.36
C ALA A 135 11.80 14.33 -0.34
N ALA A 136 12.56 15.38 -0.64
CA ALA A 136 12.07 16.57 -1.34
C ALA A 136 11.50 16.22 -2.72
N GLU A 137 12.23 15.42 -3.53
CA GLU A 137 11.75 14.95 -4.83
C GLU A 137 10.39 14.24 -4.73
N ARG A 138 10.23 13.37 -3.73
CA ARG A 138 8.99 12.59 -3.55
C ARG A 138 7.84 13.42 -3.00
N TYR A 139 8.09 14.38 -2.11
CA TYR A 139 7.04 15.32 -1.68
C TYR A 139 6.58 16.19 -2.85
N GLN A 140 7.51 16.72 -3.66
CA GLN A 140 7.16 17.49 -4.85
C GLN A 140 6.30 16.65 -5.81
N ARG A 141 6.72 15.42 -6.11
CA ARG A 141 5.96 14.52 -6.98
C ARG A 141 4.55 14.24 -6.46
N PHE A 142 4.40 14.06 -5.15
CA PHE A 142 3.07 13.89 -4.53
C PHE A 142 2.19 15.12 -4.75
N LEU A 143 2.72 16.33 -4.51
CA LEU A 143 1.98 17.57 -4.69
C LEU A 143 1.62 17.81 -6.16
N ASP A 144 2.53 17.54 -7.09
CA ASP A 144 2.27 17.69 -8.53
C ASP A 144 1.15 16.77 -9.03
N LEU A 145 1.08 15.55 -8.50
CA LEU A 145 0.02 14.59 -8.84
C LEU A 145 -1.33 14.93 -8.20
N TRP A 146 -1.34 15.70 -7.10
CA TRP A 146 -2.55 16.04 -6.36
C TRP A 146 -3.08 17.45 -6.63
N LYS A 147 -2.34 18.28 -7.37
CA LYS A 147 -2.66 19.73 -7.53
C LYS A 147 -4.05 20.02 -8.10
N ASP A 148 -4.58 19.13 -8.93
CA ASP A 148 -5.90 19.24 -9.58
C ASP A 148 -6.93 18.25 -9.00
N ALA A 149 -6.58 17.55 -7.90
CA ALA A 149 -7.44 16.59 -7.22
C ALA A 149 -8.16 17.23 -6.02
N ASP A 150 -8.99 16.45 -5.32
CA ASP A 150 -9.78 16.93 -4.19
C ASP A 150 -8.91 17.65 -3.13
N PRO A 151 -9.18 18.93 -2.82
CA PRO A 151 -8.42 19.68 -1.84
C PRO A 151 -8.73 19.23 -0.40
N GLY A 152 -7.94 19.72 0.57
CA GLY A 152 -8.23 19.55 2.00
C GLY A 152 -7.75 18.23 2.63
N GLN A 153 -6.93 17.43 1.92
CA GLN A 153 -6.26 16.29 2.55
C GLN A 153 -5.09 16.75 3.43
N ARG A 154 -5.05 16.27 4.67
CA ARG A 154 -3.99 16.62 5.65
C ARG A 154 -2.59 16.30 5.15
N GLU A 155 -2.46 15.24 4.35
CA GLU A 155 -1.20 14.85 3.73
C GLU A 155 -0.63 15.93 2.79
N ILE A 156 -1.48 16.74 2.14
CA ILE A 156 -1.05 17.83 1.26
C ILE A 156 -0.38 18.93 2.08
N ASP A 157 -1.03 19.36 3.16
CA ASP A 157 -0.50 20.43 4.02
C ASP A 157 0.80 19.99 4.72
N ASP A 158 0.84 18.74 5.19
CA ASP A 158 2.05 18.15 5.77
C ASP A 158 3.18 18.05 4.72
N ALA A 159 2.89 17.62 3.49
CA ALA A 159 3.88 17.53 2.42
C ALA A 159 4.44 18.91 2.04
N LYS A 160 3.60 19.95 1.93
CA LYS A 160 4.05 21.33 1.66
C LYS A 160 5.00 21.83 2.75
N LYS A 161 4.61 21.66 4.02
CA LYS A 161 5.42 22.07 5.17
C LYS A 161 6.78 21.36 5.20
N ARG A 162 6.78 20.05 4.99
CA ARG A 162 8.01 19.24 5.00
C ARG A 162 8.92 19.58 3.84
N LEU A 163 8.36 19.73 2.63
CA LEU A 163 9.14 20.14 1.45
C LEU A 163 9.84 21.48 1.68
N ALA A 164 9.13 22.48 2.23
CA ALA A 164 9.70 23.79 2.55
C ALA A 164 10.83 23.71 3.60
N SER A 165 10.83 22.72 4.49
CA SER A 165 11.90 22.51 5.48
C SER A 165 13.11 21.70 4.97
N LEU A 166 12.97 21.10 3.78
CA LEU A 166 14.00 20.27 3.15
C LEU A 166 14.74 21.01 2.02
N GLN A 167 14.22 22.17 1.61
CA GLN A 167 14.81 23.09 0.64
C GLN A 167 15.70 24.12 1.32
#